data_AF-A0A7W5CKB8-F1
#
_entry.id   AF-A0A7W5CKB8-F1
#
_cell.length_a   1.000
_cell.length_b   1.000
_cell.length_c   1.000
_cell.angle_alpha   90.00
_cell.angle_beta   90.00
_cell.angle_gamma   90.00
#
_symmetry.space_group_name_H-M   'P 1'
#
loop_
_entity.id
_entity.type
_entity.pdbx_description
1 polymer ?
#
loop_
_entity_poly.entity_id
_entity_poly.type
_entity_poly.pdbx_seq_one_letter_code
_entity_poly.pdbx_strand_id
1 'polypeptide(L)'
;MTPEPRSGRPRSSSREVLSEAACELFLEQGYDATSVSDITRRAGVSRSSFFNYFAAKSDVLWSGFDEQVNAAARRLRGGEAVDAALTGIGDGLAPDALALAITNADAMGIAGELDRDRAVRQFRLQRELAARFVRDGMPQLAAEVRAGALAAAVLAAVWAWADRTAAERVLRDLLATTIALA
;
A
#
# COMPACT_ATOMS: atom_id res chain seq x y z
N MET A 1 5.00 37.78 25.28
CA MET A 1 5.09 37.40 23.86
C MET A 1 5.25 35.89 23.82
N THR A 2 4.13 35.17 23.72
CA THR A 2 4.07 33.70 23.78
C THR A 2 4.30 33.18 22.36
N PRO A 3 5.23 32.24 22.11
CA PRO A 3 5.48 31.75 20.75
C PRO A 3 4.28 30.94 20.26
N GLU A 4 3.73 31.32 19.11
CA GLU A 4 2.64 30.57 18.49
C GLU A 4 3.11 29.16 18.07
N PRO A 5 2.27 28.13 18.25
CA PRO A 5 2.59 26.81 17.75
C PRO A 5 2.61 26.87 16.22
N ARG A 6 3.78 26.63 15.62
CA ARG A 6 3.94 26.47 14.18
C ARG A 6 3.03 25.32 13.75
N SER A 7 1.86 25.65 13.20
CA SER A 7 0.96 24.69 12.59
C SER A 7 1.74 23.91 11.54
N GLY A 8 2.06 22.66 11.84
CA GLY A 8 2.82 21.79 10.95
C GLY A 8 2.08 21.64 9.63
N ARG A 9 2.81 21.63 8.52
CA ARG A 9 2.25 21.33 7.20
C ARG A 9 1.42 20.02 7.30
N PRO A 10 0.23 19.94 6.68
CA PRO A 10 -0.65 18.77 6.81
C PRO A 10 0.12 17.47 6.59
N ARG A 11 -0.02 16.53 7.53
CA ARG A 11 0.76 15.28 7.56
C ARG A 11 0.61 14.45 6.27
N SER A 12 -0.54 14.53 5.60
CA SER A 12 -0.82 13.88 4.31
C SER A 12 0.05 14.45 3.20
N SER A 13 0.10 15.79 3.08
CA SER A 13 0.89 16.46 2.04
C SER A 13 2.38 16.15 2.12
N SER A 14 2.93 15.88 3.31
CA SER A 14 4.36 15.52 3.44
C SER A 14 4.64 14.07 2.99
N ARG A 15 3.68 13.15 3.16
CA ARG A 15 3.80 11.77 2.69
C ARG A 15 3.68 11.69 1.16
N GLU A 16 2.70 12.41 0.61
CA GLU A 16 2.48 12.52 -0.84
C GLU A 16 3.71 13.13 -1.54
N VAL A 17 4.21 14.27 -1.05
CA VAL A 17 5.41 14.94 -1.62
C VAL A 17 6.65 14.04 -1.54
N LEU A 18 6.83 13.29 -0.45
CA LEU A 18 7.92 12.30 -0.37
C LEU A 18 7.75 11.17 -1.39
N SER A 19 6.51 10.72 -1.60
CA SER A 19 6.20 9.67 -2.56
C SER A 19 6.46 10.11 -4.00
N GLU A 20 5.95 11.28 -4.36
CA GLU A 20 6.15 11.90 -5.67
C GLU A 20 7.64 12.09 -5.97
N ALA A 21 8.40 12.71 -5.05
CA ALA A 21 9.83 12.93 -5.20
C ALA A 21 10.62 11.62 -5.37
N ALA A 22 10.24 10.55 -4.65
CA ALA A 22 10.88 9.26 -4.80
C ALA A 22 10.59 8.63 -6.16
N CYS A 23 9.33 8.69 -6.61
CA CYS A 23 8.92 8.14 -7.90
C CYS A 23 9.63 8.84 -9.06
N GLU A 24 9.73 10.17 -9.03
CA GLU A 24 10.51 10.94 -10.01
C GLU A 24 11.97 10.50 -10.03
N LEU A 25 12.64 10.41 -8.88
CA LEU A 25 14.04 10.00 -8.80
C LEU A 25 14.25 8.56 -9.26
N PHE A 26 13.33 7.65 -8.95
CA PHE A 26 13.39 6.27 -9.43
C PHE A 26 13.29 6.21 -10.96
N LEU A 27 12.51 7.09 -11.60
CA LEU A 27 12.42 7.20 -13.06
C LEU A 27 13.64 7.89 -13.68
N GLU A 28 14.17 8.94 -13.05
CA GLU A 28 15.29 9.73 -13.57
C GLU A 28 16.63 8.98 -13.57
N GLN A 29 16.92 8.28 -12.47
CA GLN A 29 18.26 7.70 -12.23
C GLN A 29 18.23 6.24 -11.76
N GLY A 30 17.05 5.64 -11.65
CA GLY A 30 16.88 4.27 -11.18
C GLY A 30 16.75 4.15 -9.66
N TYR A 31 16.19 3.02 -9.21
CA TYR A 31 15.96 2.76 -7.79
C TYR A 31 17.25 2.64 -6.98
N ASP A 32 18.24 1.89 -7.48
CA ASP A 32 19.49 1.63 -6.75
C ASP A 32 20.33 2.89 -6.53
N ALA A 33 20.42 3.75 -7.56
CA ALA A 33 21.16 5.01 -7.47
C ALA A 33 20.45 6.07 -6.60
N THR A 34 19.18 5.85 -6.23
CA THR A 34 18.41 6.78 -5.41
C THR A 34 18.55 6.49 -3.92
N SER A 35 19.06 7.46 -3.17
CA SER A 35 19.15 7.39 -1.71
C SER A 35 18.00 8.13 -1.01
N VAL A 36 17.74 7.78 0.25
CA VAL A 36 16.79 8.53 1.11
C VAL A 36 17.19 10.02 1.22
N SER A 37 18.49 10.31 1.20
CA SER A 37 18.97 11.69 1.22
C SER A 37 18.57 12.45 -0.05
N ASP A 38 18.64 11.82 -1.22
CA ASP A 38 18.24 12.44 -2.49
C ASP A 38 16.73 12.73 -2.49
N ILE A 39 15.92 11.76 -2.04
CA ILE A 39 14.46 11.90 -1.91
C ILE A 39 14.12 13.06 -0.99
N THR A 40 14.71 13.10 0.22
CA THR A 40 14.42 14.16 1.21
C THR A 40 14.85 15.54 0.71
N ARG A 41 15.98 15.63 0.00
CA ARG A 41 16.46 16.86 -0.62
C ARG A 41 15.50 17.34 -1.71
N ARG A 42 15.03 16.45 -2.59
CA ARG A 42 14.06 16.78 -3.64
C ARG A 42 12.72 17.22 -3.06
N ALA A 43 12.22 16.50 -2.05
CA ALA A 43 10.97 16.79 -1.36
C ALA A 43 11.02 18.04 -0.45
N GLY A 44 12.21 18.59 -0.18
CA GLY A 44 12.37 19.73 0.73
C GLY A 44 12.01 19.40 2.20
N VAL A 45 12.14 18.14 2.61
CA VAL A 45 11.85 17.69 3.98
C VAL A 45 13.07 17.10 4.66
N SER A 46 13.03 16.96 5.98
CA SER A 46 14.14 16.36 6.72
C SER A 46 14.19 14.84 6.56
N ARG A 47 15.36 14.24 6.76
CA ARG A 47 15.50 12.77 6.83
C ARG A 47 14.71 12.16 7.99
N SER A 48 14.58 12.86 9.11
CA SER A 48 13.69 12.46 10.21
C SER A 48 12.22 12.43 9.76
N SER A 49 11.79 13.41 8.97
CA SER A 49 10.46 13.43 8.37
C SER A 49 10.21 12.22 7.48
N PHE A 50 11.19 11.80 6.67
CA PHE A 50 11.07 10.56 5.87
C PHE A 50 10.78 9.34 6.74
N PHE A 51 11.60 9.11 7.77
CA PHE A 51 11.47 7.94 8.64
C PHE A 51 10.21 7.95 9.53
N ASN A 52 9.54 9.10 9.67
CA ASN A 52 8.22 9.16 10.30
C ASN A 52 7.12 8.50 9.45
N TYR A 53 7.34 8.33 8.14
CA TYR A 53 6.36 7.77 7.20
C TYR A 53 6.78 6.44 6.62
N PHE A 54 8.08 6.25 6.35
CA PHE A 54 8.59 5.11 5.61
C PHE A 54 9.82 4.54 6.34
N ALA A 55 9.85 3.23 6.59
CA ALA A 55 11.01 2.61 7.24
C ALA A 55 12.17 2.46 6.25
N ALA A 56 11.85 2.25 4.96
CA ALA A 56 12.80 2.14 3.87
C ALA A 56 12.31 2.91 2.61
N LYS A 57 13.19 3.07 1.61
CA LYS A 57 12.81 3.68 0.32
C LYS A 57 11.83 2.82 -0.48
N SER A 58 11.86 1.50 -0.30
CA SER A 58 10.90 0.54 -0.85
C SER A 58 9.47 0.78 -0.38
N ASP A 59 9.27 1.14 0.89
CA ASP A 59 7.94 1.44 1.44
C ASP A 59 7.23 2.58 0.69
N VAL A 60 7.99 3.45 0.03
CA VAL A 60 7.43 4.54 -0.77
C VAL A 60 6.64 4.01 -1.97
N LEU A 61 7.10 2.91 -2.58
CA LEU A 61 6.42 2.26 -3.70
C LEU A 61 5.04 1.74 -3.31
N TRP A 62 4.82 1.48 -2.02
CA TRP A 62 3.57 0.97 -1.49
C TRP A 62 2.62 2.05 -0.99
N SER A 63 2.99 3.33 -1.12
CA SER A 63 2.32 4.41 -0.41
C SER A 63 0.83 4.52 -0.75
N GLY A 64 0.49 4.42 -2.03
CA GLY A 64 -0.89 4.45 -2.53
C GLY A 64 -1.68 3.21 -2.08
N PHE A 65 -1.09 2.02 -2.16
CA PHE A 65 -1.73 0.79 -1.68
C PHE A 65 -2.03 0.86 -0.18
N ASP A 66 -1.06 1.29 0.62
CA ASP A 66 -1.22 1.44 2.07
C ASP A 66 -2.31 2.46 2.40
N GLU A 67 -2.47 3.52 1.59
CA GLU A 67 -3.56 4.48 1.76
C GLU A 67 -4.93 3.86 1.49
N GLN A 68 -5.08 3.11 0.40
CA GLN A 68 -6.32 2.43 0.05
C GLN A 68 -6.69 1.33 1.06
N VAL A 69 -5.71 0.58 1.56
CA VAL A 69 -5.91 -0.40 2.65
C VAL A 69 -6.37 0.31 3.93
N ASN A 70 -5.75 1.44 4.28
CA ASN A 70 -6.18 2.23 5.44
C ASN A 70 -7.60 2.78 5.26
N ALA A 71 -7.98 3.17 4.04
CA ALA A 71 -9.34 3.59 3.71
C ALA A 71 -10.34 2.43 3.84
N ALA A 72 -10.01 1.25 3.32
CA ALA A 72 -10.81 0.03 3.49
C ALA A 72 -10.97 -0.32 4.98
N ALA A 73 -9.90 -0.25 5.77
CA ALA A 73 -9.97 -0.50 7.22
C ALA A 73 -10.88 0.49 7.96
N ARG A 74 -10.91 1.76 7.54
CA ARG A 74 -11.87 2.75 8.07
C ARG A 74 -13.30 2.39 7.71
N ARG A 75 -13.58 1.99 6.47
CA ARG A 75 -14.91 1.56 6.01
C ARG A 75 -15.39 0.29 6.73
N LEU A 76 -14.50 -0.69 6.93
CA LEU A 76 -14.78 -1.89 7.74
C LEU A 76 -15.15 -1.57 9.19
N ARG A 77 -14.46 -0.59 9.80
CA ARG A 77 -14.80 -0.10 11.15
C ARG A 77 -16.12 0.67 11.19
N GLY A 78 -16.47 1.33 10.08
CA GLY A 78 -17.78 1.96 9.88
C GLY A 78 -18.93 1.00 9.57
N GLY A 79 -18.67 -0.31 9.54
CA GLY A 79 -19.69 -1.34 9.33
C GLY A 79 -19.94 -1.72 7.87
N GLU A 80 -19.15 -1.22 6.92
CA GLU A 80 -19.26 -1.64 5.51
C GLU A 80 -19.03 -3.16 5.38
N ALA A 81 -19.72 -3.78 4.43
CA ALA A 81 -19.54 -5.19 4.10
C ALA A 81 -18.10 -5.45 3.65
N VAL A 82 -17.54 -6.60 4.04
CA VAL A 82 -16.12 -6.91 3.80
C VAL A 82 -15.79 -6.87 2.30
N ASP A 83 -16.61 -7.50 1.47
CA ASP A 83 -16.37 -7.57 0.03
C ASP A 83 -16.40 -6.18 -0.62
N ALA A 84 -17.31 -5.30 -0.20
CA ALA A 84 -17.37 -3.91 -0.67
C ALA A 84 -16.15 -3.10 -0.19
N ALA A 85 -15.72 -3.32 1.06
CA ALA A 85 -14.52 -2.71 1.60
C ALA A 85 -13.27 -3.09 0.81
N LEU A 86 -13.11 -4.38 0.50
CA LEU A 86 -11.93 -4.88 -0.19
C LEU A 86 -11.93 -4.54 -1.68
N THR A 87 -13.06 -4.68 -2.39
CA THR A 87 -13.17 -4.29 -3.80
C THR A 87 -12.93 -2.80 -4.02
N GLY A 88 -13.39 -1.95 -3.09
CA GLY A 88 -13.14 -0.51 -3.13
C GLY A 88 -11.67 -0.09 -2.97
N ILE A 89 -10.75 -1.00 -2.62
CA ILE A 89 -9.30 -0.72 -2.69
C ILE A 89 -8.89 -0.36 -4.12
N GLY A 90 -9.51 -1.00 -5.11
CA GLY A 90 -9.20 -0.77 -6.52
C GLY A 90 -9.66 0.60 -7.05
N ASP A 91 -10.56 1.30 -6.38
CA ASP A 91 -11.15 2.55 -6.86
C ASP A 91 -10.17 3.73 -6.80
N GLY A 92 -9.21 3.67 -5.88
CA GLY A 92 -8.25 4.74 -5.65
C GLY A 92 -6.79 4.34 -5.86
N LEU A 93 -6.52 3.12 -6.33
CA LEU A 93 -5.16 2.69 -6.65
C LEU A 93 -4.87 2.97 -8.13
N ALA A 94 -4.08 4.00 -8.40
CA ALA A 94 -3.64 4.32 -9.75
C ALA A 94 -2.47 3.39 -10.17
N PRO A 95 -2.37 2.97 -11.45
CA PRO A 95 -1.21 2.26 -11.96
C PRO A 95 -0.03 3.22 -12.06
N ASP A 96 0.72 3.31 -10.96
CA ASP A 96 1.78 4.28 -10.74
C ASP A 96 3.13 3.56 -10.48
N ALA A 97 3.83 3.98 -9.44
CA ALA A 97 5.11 3.42 -9.02
C ALA A 97 5.02 1.98 -8.54
N LEU A 98 3.92 1.54 -7.92
CA LEU A 98 3.83 0.16 -7.43
C LEU A 98 3.76 -0.83 -8.60
N ALA A 99 2.92 -0.55 -9.59
CA ALA A 99 2.76 -1.39 -10.77
C ALA A 99 4.06 -1.43 -11.59
N LEU A 100 4.74 -0.28 -11.76
CA LEU A 100 6.03 -0.22 -12.43
C LEU A 100 7.11 -1.00 -11.68
N ALA A 101 7.16 -0.87 -10.36
CA ALA A 101 8.11 -1.60 -9.52
C ALA A 101 7.89 -3.11 -9.56
N ILE A 102 6.63 -3.56 -9.51
CA ILE A 102 6.30 -4.99 -9.66
C ILE A 102 6.72 -5.50 -11.04
N THR A 103 6.39 -4.77 -12.11
CA THR A 103 6.74 -5.18 -13.49
C THR A 103 8.24 -5.29 -13.70
N ASN A 104 9.03 -4.38 -13.11
CA ASN A 104 10.47 -4.27 -13.35
C ASN A 104 11.29 -4.79 -12.16
N ALA A 105 10.69 -5.57 -11.26
CA ALA A 105 11.29 -5.96 -10.00
C ALA A 105 12.66 -6.63 -10.16
N ASP A 106 12.80 -7.51 -11.15
CA ASP A 106 14.06 -8.20 -11.45
C ASP A 106 15.11 -7.24 -12.04
N ALA A 107 14.71 -6.39 -12.99
CA ALA A 107 15.60 -5.41 -13.60
C ALA A 107 16.10 -4.36 -12.59
N MET A 108 15.27 -4.03 -11.60
CA MET A 108 15.59 -3.11 -10.51
C MET A 108 16.31 -3.81 -9.33
N GLY A 109 16.44 -5.14 -9.34
CA GLY A 109 17.06 -5.88 -8.23
C GLY A 109 16.26 -5.89 -6.92
N ILE A 110 14.96 -5.56 -6.96
CA ILE A 110 14.10 -5.39 -5.77
C ILE A 110 13.09 -6.52 -5.55
N ALA A 111 13.08 -7.57 -6.38
CA ALA A 111 12.10 -8.66 -6.29
C ALA A 111 11.97 -9.23 -4.87
N GLY A 112 13.10 -9.58 -4.23
CA GLY A 112 13.10 -10.09 -2.86
C GLY A 112 12.72 -9.07 -1.79
N GLU A 113 12.84 -7.77 -2.07
CA GLU A 113 12.34 -6.71 -1.18
C GLU A 113 10.82 -6.56 -1.30
N LEU A 114 10.29 -6.53 -2.53
CA LEU A 114 8.86 -6.49 -2.79
C LEU A 114 8.12 -7.71 -2.22
N ASP A 115 8.70 -8.91 -2.31
CA ASP A 115 8.09 -10.12 -1.72
C ASP A 115 7.98 -10.04 -0.20
N ARG A 116 9.02 -9.52 0.47
CA ARG A 116 9.01 -9.29 1.92
C ARG A 116 7.95 -8.26 2.30
N ASP A 117 7.91 -7.15 1.57
CA ASP A 117 6.95 -6.08 1.80
C ASP A 117 5.51 -6.51 1.55
N ARG A 118 5.29 -7.36 0.53
CA ARG A 118 4.01 -8.01 0.26
C ARG A 118 3.56 -8.84 1.43
N ALA A 119 4.44 -9.70 1.96
CA ALA A 119 4.11 -10.56 3.10
C ALA A 119 3.73 -9.74 4.34
N VAL A 120 4.46 -8.66 4.62
CA VAL A 120 4.14 -7.73 5.72
C VAL A 120 2.74 -7.13 5.56
N ARG A 121 2.39 -6.69 4.34
CA ARG A 121 1.10 -6.05 4.06
C ARG A 121 -0.06 -7.03 4.05
N GLN A 122 0.14 -8.22 3.51
CA GLN A 122 -0.81 -9.32 3.61
C GLN A 122 -1.13 -9.64 5.08
N PHE A 123 -0.10 -9.78 5.94
CA PHE A 123 -0.29 -10.06 7.36
C PHE A 123 -1.03 -8.93 8.09
N ARG A 124 -0.70 -7.66 7.78
CA ARG A 124 -1.40 -6.49 8.35
C ARG A 124 -2.88 -6.50 7.99
N LEU A 125 -3.21 -6.74 6.71
CA LEU A 125 -4.60 -6.80 6.25
C LEU A 125 -5.36 -7.98 6.88
N GLN A 126 -4.74 -9.17 6.94
CA GLN A 126 -5.29 -10.33 7.62
C GLN A 126 -5.68 -9.99 9.07
N ARG A 127 -4.80 -9.33 9.82
CA ARG A 127 -5.08 -9.00 11.23
C ARG A 127 -6.29 -8.08 11.38
N GLU A 128 -6.44 -7.08 10.53
CA GLU A 128 -7.59 -6.17 10.56
C GLU A 128 -8.91 -6.91 10.22
N LEU A 129 -8.87 -7.80 9.23
CA LEU A 129 -10.01 -8.61 8.81
C LEU A 129 -10.39 -9.65 9.89
N ALA A 130 -9.42 -10.34 10.47
CA ALA A 130 -9.66 -11.31 11.54
C ALA A 130 -10.29 -10.61 12.75
N ALA A 131 -9.77 -9.45 13.14
CA ALA A 131 -10.37 -8.64 14.21
C ALA A 131 -11.81 -8.21 13.90
N ARG A 132 -12.13 -7.91 12.63
CA ARG A 132 -13.50 -7.62 12.20
C ARG A 132 -14.40 -8.87 12.31
N PHE A 133 -13.97 -10.01 11.80
CA PHE A 133 -14.78 -11.22 11.85
C PHE A 133 -15.04 -11.70 13.29
N VAL A 134 -14.06 -11.59 14.18
CA VAL A 134 -14.24 -11.91 15.60
C VAL A 134 -15.28 -11.00 16.26
N ARG A 135 -15.26 -9.68 15.95
CA ARG A 135 -16.30 -8.75 16.43
C ARG A 135 -17.70 -9.11 15.91
N ASP A 136 -17.77 -9.65 14.69
CA ASP A 136 -19.02 -10.12 14.09
C ASP A 136 -19.44 -11.52 14.59
N GLY A 137 -18.74 -12.08 15.60
CA GLY A 137 -19.09 -13.34 16.27
C GLY A 137 -18.45 -14.60 15.67
N MET A 138 -17.52 -14.46 14.73
CA MET A 138 -16.82 -15.60 14.15
C MET A 138 -15.81 -16.19 15.15
N PRO A 139 -15.70 -17.53 15.27
CA PRO A 139 -14.65 -18.16 16.07
C PRO A 139 -13.25 -17.77 15.60
N GLN A 140 -12.29 -17.60 16.53
CA GLN A 140 -10.94 -17.08 16.23
C GLN A 140 -10.25 -17.81 15.07
N LEU A 141 -10.22 -19.15 15.09
CA LEU A 141 -9.53 -19.91 14.05
C LEU A 141 -10.18 -19.71 12.66
N ALA A 142 -11.50 -19.69 12.61
CA ALA A 142 -12.23 -19.44 11.37
C ALA A 142 -11.99 -18.01 10.84
N ALA A 143 -11.94 -17.03 11.75
CA ALA A 143 -11.62 -15.66 11.42
C ALA A 143 -10.21 -15.51 10.86
N GLU A 144 -9.21 -16.15 11.46
CA GLU A 144 -7.82 -16.14 10.98
C GLU A 144 -7.70 -16.76 9.58
N VAL A 145 -8.29 -17.95 9.36
CA VAL A 145 -8.22 -18.64 8.07
C VAL A 145 -8.89 -17.82 6.97
N ARG A 146 -10.12 -17.34 7.21
CA ARG A 146 -10.87 -16.55 6.23
C ARG A 146 -10.18 -15.22 5.94
N ALA A 147 -9.69 -14.54 6.98
CA ALA A 147 -8.96 -13.28 6.82
C ALA A 147 -7.65 -13.47 6.05
N GLY A 148 -6.92 -14.56 6.30
CA GLY A 148 -5.70 -14.90 5.59
C GLY A 148 -5.96 -15.15 4.10
N ALA A 149 -7.02 -15.89 3.77
CA ALA A 149 -7.43 -16.14 2.39
C ALA A 149 -7.79 -14.84 1.65
N LEU A 150 -8.62 -13.99 2.27
CA LEU A 150 -9.01 -12.70 1.68
C LEU A 150 -7.83 -11.75 1.53
N ALA A 151 -6.93 -11.67 2.51
CA ALA A 151 -5.74 -10.84 2.41
C ALA A 151 -4.81 -11.32 1.27
N ALA A 152 -4.62 -12.63 1.14
CA ALA A 152 -3.86 -13.22 0.03
C ALA A 152 -4.52 -12.91 -1.33
N ALA A 153 -5.86 -13.01 -1.42
CA ALA A 153 -6.63 -12.69 -2.62
C ALA A 153 -6.47 -11.23 -3.07
N VAL A 154 -6.48 -10.28 -2.13
CA VAL A 154 -6.26 -8.86 -2.43
C VAL A 154 -4.87 -8.63 -3.02
N LEU A 155 -3.82 -9.15 -2.37
CA LEU A 155 -2.45 -8.97 -2.87
C LEU A 155 -2.20 -9.73 -4.17
N ALA A 156 -2.84 -10.88 -4.38
CA ALA A 156 -2.80 -11.60 -5.65
C ALA A 156 -3.43 -10.77 -6.79
N ALA A 157 -4.56 -10.08 -6.54
CA ALA A 157 -5.17 -9.19 -7.51
C ALA A 157 -4.26 -8.00 -7.87
N VAL A 158 -3.54 -7.42 -6.90
CA VAL A 158 -2.57 -6.34 -7.16
C VAL A 158 -1.41 -6.83 -8.05
N TRP A 159 -0.87 -8.01 -7.78
CA TRP A 159 0.19 -8.59 -8.63
C TRP A 159 -0.32 -8.91 -10.04
N ALA A 160 -1.50 -9.51 -10.14
CA ALA A 160 -2.12 -9.81 -11.43
C ALA A 160 -2.40 -8.54 -12.23
N TRP A 161 -2.84 -7.47 -11.58
CA TRP A 161 -3.10 -6.18 -12.19
C TRP A 161 -1.82 -5.48 -12.67
N ALA A 162 -0.72 -5.60 -11.92
CA ALA A 162 0.56 -5.02 -12.29
C ALA A 162 1.22 -5.72 -13.48
N ASP A 163 0.95 -7.01 -13.71
CA ASP A 163 1.40 -7.72 -14.89
C ASP A 163 0.69 -7.14 -16.14
N ARG A 164 1.48 -6.60 -17.08
CA ARG A 164 0.97 -5.81 -18.22
C ARG A 164 0.04 -6.59 -19.15
N THR A 165 0.01 -7.91 -19.09
CA THR A 165 -0.97 -8.75 -19.78
C THR A 165 -2.40 -8.58 -19.25
N ALA A 166 -2.56 -8.01 -18.06
CA ALA A 166 -3.82 -7.68 -17.42
C ALA A 166 -4.16 -6.18 -17.45
N ALA A 167 -3.40 -5.33 -18.16
CA ALA A 167 -3.60 -3.88 -18.19
C ALA A 167 -4.98 -3.44 -18.71
N GLU A 168 -5.74 -4.33 -19.35
CA GLU A 168 -7.13 -4.10 -19.76
C GLU A 168 -8.15 -4.33 -18.63
N ARG A 169 -7.78 -5.05 -17.55
CA ARG A 169 -8.68 -5.35 -16.42
C ARG A 169 -8.55 -4.32 -15.32
N VAL A 170 -9.68 -3.70 -14.96
CA VAL A 170 -9.76 -2.78 -13.82
C VAL A 170 -9.44 -3.57 -12.55
N LEU A 171 -8.54 -3.05 -11.69
CA LEU A 171 -8.14 -3.72 -10.44
C LEU A 171 -9.33 -4.12 -9.58
N ARG A 172 -10.39 -3.30 -9.57
CA ARG A 172 -11.66 -3.61 -8.91
C ARG A 172 -12.25 -4.96 -9.34
N ASP A 173 -12.22 -5.28 -10.64
CA ASP A 173 -12.77 -6.52 -11.18
C ASP A 173 -11.91 -7.72 -10.81
N LEU A 174 -10.59 -7.54 -10.79
CA LEU A 174 -9.65 -8.56 -10.31
C LEU A 174 -9.86 -8.83 -8.82
N LEU A 175 -10.04 -7.78 -8.01
CA LEU A 175 -10.36 -7.92 -6.60
C LEU A 175 -11.67 -8.68 -6.40
N ALA A 176 -12.74 -8.31 -7.11
CA ALA A 176 -14.02 -9.01 -7.04
C ALA A 176 -13.87 -10.50 -7.39
N THR A 177 -13.08 -10.81 -8.42
CA THR A 177 -12.81 -12.18 -8.86
C THR A 177 -12.02 -12.97 -7.81
N THR A 178 -10.91 -12.42 -7.29
CA THR A 178 -10.07 -13.15 -6.32
C THR A 178 -10.73 -13.30 -4.96
N ILE A 179 -11.51 -12.30 -4.52
CA ILE A 179 -12.29 -12.38 -3.27
C ILE A 179 -13.34 -13.48 -3.35
N ALA A 180 -14.00 -13.66 -4.50
CA ALA A 180 -14.98 -14.73 -4.69
C ALA A 180 -14.36 -16.16 -4.65
N LEU A 181 -13.04 -16.29 -4.83
CA LEU A 181 -12.31 -17.55 -4.76
C LEU A 181 -11.81 -17.90 -3.34
N ALA A 182 -11.88 -16.96 -2.40
CA ALA A 182 -11.33 -17.06 -1.04
C ALA A 182 -12.40 -17.34 0.01
#